data_AF-A0A916STX8-F1
#
_entry.id   AF-A0A916STX8-F1
#
_cell.length_a   1.000
_cell.length_b   1.000
_cell.length_c   1.000
_cell.angle_alpha   90.00
_cell.angle_beta   90.00
_cell.angle_gamma   90.00
#
_symmetry.space_group_name_H-M   'P 1'
#
loop_
_entity.id
_entity.type
_entity.pdbx_description
1 polymer ?
#
loop_
_entity_poly.entity_id
_entity_poly.type
_entity_poly.pdbx_seq_one_letter_code
_entity_poly.pdbx_strand_id
1 'polypeptide(L)'
;MLFTAGFFAAHATASGWVGLLARQHRAEASALYLFAYYAGSSALGACSGLAYAAGGWNASVAYVCVLLALGFAVAVLVARRARRTAR
;
A
#
# COMPACT_ATOMS: atom_id res chain seq x y z
N MET A 1 -12.63 8.05 10.33
CA MET A 1 -12.21 7.05 11.34
C MET A 1 -11.89 5.70 10.71
N LEU A 2 -12.81 5.07 9.97
CA LEU A 2 -12.54 3.78 9.32
C LEU A 2 -11.35 3.83 8.33
N PHE A 3 -11.28 4.89 7.51
CA PHE A 3 -10.16 5.11 6.57
C PHE A 3 -8.82 5.32 7.28
N THR A 4 -8.84 6.17 8.31
CA THR A 4 -7.67 6.50 9.11
C THR A 4 -7.15 5.27 9.85
N ALA A 5 -8.04 4.53 10.51
CA ALA A 5 -7.72 3.29 11.21
C ALA A 5 -7.21 2.21 10.25
N GLY A 6 -7.83 2.05 9.07
CA GLY A 6 -7.39 1.11 8.05
C GLY A 6 -6.00 1.44 7.50
N PHE A 7 -5.70 2.73 7.26
CA PHE A 7 -4.38 3.18 6.86
C PHE A 7 -3.32 2.88 7.93
N PHE A 8 -3.58 3.24 9.20
CA PHE A 8 -2.66 2.97 10.30
C PHE A 8 -2.44 1.47 10.53
N ALA A 9 -3.51 0.66 10.45
CA ALA A 9 -3.40 -0.79 10.55
C ALA A 9 -2.54 -1.37 9.43
N ALA A 10 -2.81 -1.00 8.17
CA ALA A 10 -2.04 -1.45 7.01
C ALA A 10 -0.56 -1.03 7.12
N HIS A 11 -0.30 0.22 7.51
CA HIS A 11 1.04 0.77 7.69
C HIS A 11 1.81 0.06 8.82
N ALA A 12 1.16 -0.20 9.95
CA ALA A 12 1.75 -0.95 11.06
C ALA A 12 2.08 -2.40 10.67
N THR A 13 1.18 -3.08 9.94
CA THR A 13 1.46 -4.44 9.43
C THR A 13 2.60 -4.47 8.42
N ALA A 14 2.66 -3.50 7.49
CA ALA A 14 3.73 -3.42 6.50
C ALA A 14 5.08 -3.17 7.16
N SER A 15 5.17 -2.19 8.07
CA SER A 15 6.39 -1.90 8.84
C SER A 15 6.80 -3.08 9.71
N GLY A 16 5.84 -3.80 10.32
CA GLY A 16 6.12 -5.01 11.10
C GLY A 16 6.68 -6.16 10.28
N TRP A 17 6.19 -6.37 9.06
CA TRP A 17 6.64 -7.44 8.16
C TRP A 17 8.03 -7.17 7.59
N VAL A 18 8.37 -5.93 7.25
CA VAL A 18 9.72 -5.55 6.79
C VAL A 18 10.77 -5.83 7.89
N GLY A 19 10.43 -5.57 9.16
CA GLY A 19 11.29 -5.88 10.30
C GLY A 19 11.49 -7.38 10.58
N LEU A 20 10.47 -8.21 10.29
CA LEU A 20 10.50 -9.66 10.48
C LEU A 20 11.17 -10.43 9.32
N LEU A 21 11.02 -9.96 8.07
CA LEU A 21 11.55 -10.67 6.89
C LEU A 21 13.04 -10.39 6.63
N ALA A 22 13.57 -9.25 7.04
CA ALA A 22 14.95 -8.87 6.76
C ALA A 22 15.95 -9.50 7.76
N ARG A 23 16.30 -10.77 7.52
CA ARG A 23 17.37 -11.49 8.25
C ARG A 23 18.79 -11.06 7.82
N GLN A 24 18.96 -10.53 6.61
CA GLN A 24 20.16 -9.84 6.11
C GLN A 24 19.75 -8.64 5.22
N HIS A 25 20.62 -7.65 5.02
CA HIS A 25 20.40 -6.42 4.23
C HIS A 25 19.18 -5.54 4.64
N ARG A 26 18.96 -5.36 5.95
CA ARG A 26 17.85 -4.55 6.51
C ARG A 26 17.77 -3.11 5.98
N ALA A 27 18.93 -2.47 5.75
CA ALA A 27 18.99 -1.10 5.26
C ALA A 27 18.38 -0.96 3.84
N GLU A 28 18.61 -1.95 2.98
CA GLU A 28 18.13 -1.95 1.59
C GLU A 28 16.62 -2.23 1.52
N ALA A 29 16.12 -3.18 2.32
CA ALA A 29 14.68 -3.46 2.42
C ALA A 29 13.89 -2.26 2.95
N SER A 30 14.41 -1.57 3.97
CA SER A 30 13.79 -0.35 4.50
C SER A 30 13.84 0.81 3.49
N ALA A 31 14.95 0.97 2.76
CA ALA A 31 15.08 1.99 1.73
C ALA A 31 14.08 1.77 0.57
N LEU A 32 13.88 0.53 0.13
CA LEU A 32 12.88 0.17 -0.88
C LEU A 32 11.45 0.42 -0.39
N TYR A 33 11.14 0.11 0.86
CA TYR A 33 9.84 0.43 1.46
C TYR A 33 9.60 1.94 1.50
N LEU A 34 10.57 2.72 1.98
CA LEU A 34 10.48 4.18 2.01
C LEU A 34 10.33 4.76 0.61
N PHE A 35 11.15 4.30 -0.34
CA PHE A 35 11.08 4.73 -1.72
C PHE A 35 9.69 4.46 -2.31
N ALA A 36 9.17 3.24 -2.16
CA ALA A 36 7.83 2.89 -2.63
C ALA A 36 6.73 3.71 -1.95
N TYR A 37 6.87 3.96 -0.64
CA TYR A 37 5.93 4.76 0.13
C TYR A 37 5.89 6.22 -0.36
N TYR A 38 7.04 6.87 -0.52
CA TYR A 38 7.12 8.26 -0.94
C TYR A 38 6.83 8.45 -2.43
N ALA A 39 7.35 7.57 -3.29
CA ALA A 39 7.08 7.62 -4.72
C ALA A 39 5.61 7.34 -5.02
N GLY A 40 5.04 6.31 -4.38
CA GLY A 40 3.62 5.97 -4.49
C GLY A 40 2.74 7.09 -3.97
N SER A 41 3.05 7.64 -2.80
CA SER A 41 2.29 8.76 -2.21
C SER A 41 2.34 10.01 -3.09
N SER A 42 3.48 10.34 -3.70
CA SER A 42 3.59 11.50 -4.60
C SER A 42 2.76 11.30 -5.87
N ALA A 43 2.90 10.16 -6.54
CA ALA A 43 2.18 9.90 -7.79
C ALA A 43 0.68 9.76 -7.55
N LEU A 44 0.27 8.93 -6.59
CA LEU A 44 -1.13 8.70 -6.28
C LEU A 44 -1.79 9.91 -5.63
N GLY A 45 -1.03 10.70 -4.86
CA GLY A 45 -1.48 11.98 -4.30
C GLY A 45 -1.76 12.99 -5.40
N ALA A 46 -0.84 13.15 -6.37
CA ALA A 46 -1.04 14.04 -7.51
C ALA A 46 -2.24 13.61 -8.37
N CYS A 47 -2.39 12.31 -8.64
CA CYS A 47 -3.54 11.78 -9.37
C CYS A 47 -4.86 11.94 -8.62
N SER A 48 -4.86 11.98 -7.29
CA SER A 48 -6.08 12.18 -6.50
C SER A 48 -6.73 13.55 -6.75
N GLY A 49 -5.93 14.58 -7.01
CA GLY A 49 -6.40 15.92 -7.37
C GLY A 49 -7.05 15.94 -8.76
N LEU A 50 -6.50 15.19 -9.71
CA LEU A 50 -7.10 15.03 -11.05
C LEU A 50 -8.44 14.28 -10.98
N ALA A 51 -8.53 13.25 -10.14
CA ALA A 51 -9.78 12.53 -9.92
C ALA A 51 -10.86 13.46 -9.34
N TYR A 52 -10.51 14.30 -8.36
CA TYR A 52 -11.43 15.29 -7.81
C TYR A 52 -11.82 16.35 -8.85
N ALA A 53 -10.87 16.84 -9.65
CA ALA A 53 -11.16 17.83 -10.69
C ALA A 53 -12.09 17.28 -11.79
N ALA A 54 -11.99 16.00 -12.13
CA ALA A 54 -12.77 15.36 -13.19
C ALA A 54 -14.21 15.01 -12.80
N GLY A 55 -14.46 14.64 -11.53
CA GLY A 55 -15.78 14.15 -11.11
C GLY A 55 -16.16 14.48 -9.67
N GLY A 56 -15.49 15.47 -9.08
CA GLY A 56 -15.73 15.92 -7.71
C GLY A 56 -15.53 14.80 -6.69
N TRP A 57 -16.37 14.83 -5.65
CA TRP A 57 -16.25 13.92 -4.52
C TRP A 57 -16.43 12.44 -4.87
N ASN A 58 -17.37 12.11 -5.78
CA ASN A 58 -17.64 10.72 -6.15
C ASN A 58 -16.44 10.07 -6.85
N ALA A 59 -15.75 10.82 -7.71
CA ALA A 59 -14.55 10.33 -8.39
C ALA A 59 -13.39 10.10 -7.39
N SER A 60 -13.24 10.95 -6.37
CA SER A 60 -12.27 10.71 -5.29
C SER A 60 -12.59 9.46 -4.49
N VAL A 61 -13.86 9.22 -4.14
CA VAL A 61 -14.26 8.00 -3.42
C VAL A 61 -13.98 6.76 -4.28
N ALA A 62 -14.38 6.78 -5.56
CA ALA A 62 -14.11 5.68 -6.48
C ALA A 62 -12.60 5.42 -6.64
N TYR A 63 -11.80 6.47 -6.79
CA TYR A 63 -10.35 6.39 -6.88
C TYR A 63 -9.75 5.66 -5.67
N VAL A 64 -10.15 6.05 -4.46
CA VAL A 64 -9.64 5.41 -3.25
C VAL A 64 -10.12 3.97 -3.12
N CYS A 65 -11.38 3.67 -3.47
CA CYS A 65 -11.89 2.29 -3.49
C CYS A 65 -11.10 1.39 -4.44
N VAL A 66 -10.74 1.89 -5.63
CA VAL A 66 -9.91 1.16 -6.61
C VAL A 66 -8.51 0.89 -6.04
N LEU A 67 -7.87 1.89 -5.42
CA LEU A 67 -6.57 1.71 -4.80
C LEU A 67 -6.59 0.69 -3.66
N LEU A 68 -7.64 0.70 -2.83
CA LEU A 68 -7.82 -0.30 -1.77
C LEU A 68 -8.01 -1.71 -2.35
N ALA A 69 -8.82 -1.85 -3.40
CA ALA A 69 -9.04 -3.14 -4.07
C ALA A 69 -7.75 -3.69 -4.69
N LEU A 70 -6.96 -2.83 -5.36
CA LEU A 70 -5.65 -3.20 -5.90
C LEU A 70 -4.68 -3.63 -4.81
N GLY A 71 -4.57 -2.84 -3.72
CA GLY A 71 -3.72 -3.17 -2.57
C GLY A 71 -4.11 -4.53 -1.95
N PHE A 72 -5.40 -4.78 -1.78
CA PHE A 72 -5.91 -6.05 -1.29
C PHE A 72 -5.58 -7.22 -2.23
N ALA A 73 -5.77 -7.04 -3.55
CA ALA A 73 -5.44 -8.07 -4.53
C ALA A 73 -3.95 -8.44 -4.51
N VAL A 74 -3.06 -7.44 -4.42
CA VAL A 74 -1.61 -7.65 -4.29
C VAL A 74 -1.30 -8.39 -3.00
N ALA A 75 -1.89 -7.99 -1.87
CA ALA A 75 -1.69 -8.66 -0.58
C ALA A 75 -2.11 -10.13 -0.63
N VAL A 76 -3.26 -10.43 -1.25
CA VAL A 76 -3.74 -11.82 -1.45
C VAL A 76 -2.78 -12.60 -2.34
N LEU A 77 -2.28 -12.01 -3.42
CA LEU A 77 -1.31 -12.64 -4.33
C LEU A 77 0.00 -12.99 -3.62
N VAL A 78 0.54 -12.05 -2.84
CA VAL A 78 1.75 -12.26 -2.02
C VAL A 78 1.51 -13.36 -0.99
N ALA A 79 0.40 -13.31 -0.27
CA ALA A 79 0.04 -14.33 0.72
C ALA A 79 -0.12 -15.72 0.08
N ARG A 80 -0.68 -15.80 -1.13
CA ARG A 80 -0.79 -17.06 -1.89
C ARG A 80 0.58 -17.58 -2.33
N ARG A 81 1.48 -16.70 -2.79
CA ARG A 81 2.85 -17.09 -3.17
C ARG A 81 3.64 -17.58 -1.97
N ALA A 82 3.58 -16.89 -0.84
CA ALA A 82 4.25 -17.30 0.40
C ALA A 82 3.80 -18.70 0.86
N ARG A 83 2.50 -19.02 0.75
CA ARG A 83 1.98 -20.37 1.07
C ARG A 83 2.42 -21.45 0.08
N ARG A 84 2.70 -21.11 -1.18
CA ARG A 84 3.19 -22.07 -2.18
C ARG A 84 4.66 -22.43 -1.98
N THR A 85 5.48 -21.48 -1.53
CA THR A 85 6.91 -21.71 -1.27
C THR A 85 7.15 -22.50 0.02
N ALA A 86 6.18 -22.54 0.93
CA ALA A 86 6.25 -23.30 2.18
C ALA A 86 5.76 -24.77 2.04
N ARG A 87 5.44 -25.22 0.82
CA ARG A 87 5.00 -26.57 0.49
C ARG A 87 6.05 -27.25 -0.37
#